data_AF-A0A8S2XDD5-F1
#
_entry.id   AF-A0A8S2XDD5-F1
#
_cell.length_a   1.000
_cell.length_b   1.000
_cell.length_c   1.000
_cell.angle_alpha   90.00
_cell.angle_beta   90.00
_cell.angle_gamma   90.00
#
_symmetry.space_group_name_H-M   'P 1'
#
loop_
_entity.id
_entity.type
_entity.pdbx_description
1 polymer ?
#
loop_
_entity_poly.entity_id
_entity_poly.type
_entity_poly.pdbx_seq_one_letter_code
_entity_poly.pdbx_strand_id
1 'polypeptide(L)' 'MISVGQITPLSFPTLEVNKEGKIAVGTTIKNCGLTATCKENEFAAHVYTGKDNNDEPKICVDGKYVIA' A
#
# COMPACT_ATOMS: atom_id res chain seq x y z
N MET A 1 -10.07 -0.99 -18.82
CA MET A 1 -8.75 -0.34 -18.84
C MET A 1 -8.39 -0.03 -17.39
N ILE A 2 -7.25 -0.51 -16.88
CA ILE A 2 -6.78 -0.14 -15.53
C ILE A 2 -5.97 1.13 -15.70
N SER A 3 -6.43 2.24 -15.11
CA SER A 3 -5.71 3.51 -15.14
C SER A 3 -4.60 3.49 -14.11
N VAL A 4 -3.35 3.62 -14.54
CA VAL A 4 -2.19 3.71 -13.64
C VAL A 4 -1.83 5.18 -13.44
N GLY A 5 -1.80 5.63 -12.20
CA GLY A 5 -1.49 7.00 -11.82
C GLY A 5 -0.05 7.18 -11.33
N GLN A 6 0.38 8.43 -11.23
CA GLN A 6 1.66 8.76 -10.58
C GLN A 6 1.54 8.65 -9.06
N ILE A 7 2.54 8.02 -8.44
CA ILE A 7 2.67 7.92 -7.00
C ILE A 7 3.74 8.90 -6.51
N THR A 8 3.51 9.52 -5.35
CA THR A 8 4.58 10.21 -4.63
C THR A 8 5.55 9.19 -4.04
N PRO A 9 6.83 9.55 -3.82
CA PRO A 9 7.75 8.70 -3.07
C PRO A 9 7.13 8.32 -1.72
N LEU A 10 7.01 7.02 -1.45
CA LEU A 10 6.45 6.50 -0.21
C LEU A 10 7.58 6.08 0.72
N SER A 11 7.51 6.54 1.97
CA SER A 11 8.26 5.95 3.07
C SER A 11 7.36 4.96 3.79
N PHE A 12 7.85 3.73 3.95
CA PHE A 12 7.17 2.71 4.72
C PHE A 12 7.76 2.71 6.14
N PRO A 13 7.01 3.14 7.17
CA PRO A 13 7.42 2.88 8.54
C PRO A 13 7.54 1.36 8.69
N THR A 14 8.67 0.89 9.22
CA THR A 14 8.81 -0.50 9.68
C THR A 14 7.77 -0.73 10.75
N LEU A 15 6.73 -1.47 10.41
CA LEU A 15 5.77 -1.98 11.37
C LEU A 15 6.25 -3.34 11.81
N GLU A 16 6.19 -3.57 13.11
CA GLU A 16 6.37 -4.90 13.67
C GLU A 16 5.16 -5.75 13.25
N VAL A 17 5.24 -6.34 12.07
CA VAL A 17 4.27 -7.35 11.62
C VAL A 17 4.43 -8.53 12.56
N ASN A 18 3.43 -8.74 13.43
CA ASN A 18 3.37 -9.93 14.25
C ASN A 18 3.30 -11.14 13.29
N LYS A 19 4.35 -11.97 13.30
CA LYS A 19 4.54 -13.16 12.44
C LYS A 19 3.52 -14.29 12.63
N GLU A 20 2.43 -14.05 13.34
CA GLU A 20 1.35 -15.02 13.61
C GLU A 20 0.43 -15.28 12.40
N GLY A 21 0.78 -14.86 11.18
CA GLY A 21 -0.05 -15.07 9.98
C GLY A 21 -1.40 -14.34 10.03
N LYS A 22 -1.46 -13.24 10.81
CA LYS A 22 -2.63 -12.38 10.93
C LYS A 22 -2.43 -11.18 10.01
N ILE A 23 -3.48 -10.82 9.28
CA ILE A 23 -3.51 -9.57 8.51
C ILE A 23 -3.27 -8.41 9.47
N ALA A 24 -2.10 -7.79 9.38
CA ALA A 24 -1.76 -6.61 10.14
C ALA A 24 -2.15 -5.38 9.31
N VAL A 25 -3.03 -4.54 9.86
CA VAL A 25 -3.30 -3.21 9.29
C VAL A 25 -2.12 -2.33 9.65
N GLY A 26 -1.36 -1.96 8.64
CA GLY A 26 -0.19 -1.14 8.78
C GLY A 26 -0.46 0.35 8.64
N THR A 27 0.51 1.06 8.07
CA THR A 27 0.53 2.51 7.98
C THR A 27 -0.62 2.99 7.12
N THR A 28 -1.28 4.06 7.56
CA THR A 28 -2.30 4.73 6.75
C THR A 28 -1.61 5.77 5.86
N ILE A 29 -1.75 5.64 4.55
CA ILE A 29 -1.24 6.59 3.56
C ILE A 29 -2.44 7.08 2.74
N LYS A 30 -2.73 8.38 2.79
CA LYS A 30 -3.84 8.97 2.04
C LYS A 30 -3.76 8.56 0.57
N ASN A 31 -4.86 8.03 0.04
CA ASN A 31 -4.99 7.66 -1.37
C ASN A 31 -3.87 6.70 -1.87
N CYS A 32 -3.28 5.91 -0.97
CA CYS A 32 -2.14 5.04 -1.26
C CYS A 32 -0.94 5.73 -1.93
N GLY A 33 -0.79 7.05 -1.76
CA GLY A 33 0.28 7.83 -2.38
C GLY A 33 0.00 8.33 -3.79
N LEU A 34 -1.17 8.01 -4.37
CA LEU A 34 -1.56 8.56 -5.66
C LEU A 34 -1.78 10.08 -5.53
N THR A 35 -1.23 10.84 -6.47
CA THR A 35 -1.34 12.31 -6.49
C THR A 35 -2.76 12.78 -6.78
N ALA A 36 -3.49 12.04 -7.62
CA ALA A 36 -4.87 12.31 -7.99
C ALA A 36 -5.84 11.43 -7.20
N THR A 37 -6.91 12.03 -6.67
CA THR A 37 -7.98 11.31 -5.98
C THR A 37 -8.77 10.44 -6.97
N CYS A 38 -9.15 9.25 -6.54
CA CYS A 38 -10.04 8.37 -7.29
C CYS A 38 -11.42 9.02 -7.50
N LYS A 39 -12.07 8.72 -8.62
CA LYS A 39 -13.44 9.17 -8.89
C LYS A 39 -14.43 8.43 -7.99
N GLU A 40 -15.68 8.89 -8.00
CA GLU A 40 -16.77 8.16 -7.37
C GLU A 40 -16.86 6.73 -7.94
N ASN A 41 -16.99 5.73 -7.05
CA ASN A 41 -16.95 4.29 -7.35
C ASN A 41 -15.58 3.72 -7.80
N GLU A 42 -14.50 4.47 -7.64
CA GLU A 42 -13.13 3.97 -7.75
C GLU A 42 -12.46 3.94 -6.37
N PHE A 43 -11.46 3.07 -6.19
CA PHE A 43 -10.65 3.04 -4.98
C PHE A 43 -9.15 3.07 -5.31
N ALA A 44 -8.38 3.66 -4.41
CA ALA A 44 -6.94 3.72 -4.56
C ALA A 44 -6.31 2.38 -4.18
N ALA A 45 -5.43 1.89 -5.03
CA ALA A 45 -4.59 0.73 -4.75
C ALA A 45 -3.15 0.99 -5.17
N HIS A 46 -2.21 0.50 -4.36
CA HIS A 46 -0.79 0.47 -4.71
C HIS A 46 -0.21 -0.88 -4.32
N VAL A 47 0.42 -1.55 -5.29
CA VAL A 47 1.09 -2.83 -5.09
C VAL A 47 2.59 -2.60 -5.17
N TYR A 48 3.27 -2.85 -4.06
CA TYR A 48 4.71 -2.84 -3.97
C TYR A 48 5.21 -4.28 -3.85
N THR A 49 6.03 -4.74 -4.79
CA THR A 49 6.45 -6.15 -4.86
C THR A 49 7.62 -6.51 -3.96
N GLY A 50 8.24 -5.53 -3.30
CA GLY A 50 9.54 -5.72 -2.68
C GLY A 50 10.68 -5.57 -3.69
N LYS A 51 11.90 -5.40 -3.16
CA LYS A 51 13.13 -5.28 -3.96
C LYS A 51 13.97 -6.56 -3.93
N ASP A 52 14.09 -7.17 -2.75
CA ASP A 52 14.89 -8.37 -2.49
C ASP A 52 14.33 -9.16 -1.31
N ASN A 53 15.05 -10.17 -0.82
CA ASN A 53 14.60 -11.07 0.24
C ASN A 53 14.48 -10.42 1.63
N ASN A 54 14.95 -9.19 1.80
CA ASN A 54 14.81 -8.42 3.04
C ASN A 54 13.71 -7.35 2.95
N ASP A 55 13.06 -7.20 1.79
CA ASP A 55 12.02 -6.21 1.57
C ASP A 55 10.73 -6.89 1.11
N GLU A 56 9.86 -7.13 2.08
CA GLU A 56 8.59 -7.82 1.88
C GLU A 56 7.63 -7.04 0.95
N PRO A 57 6.77 -7.74 0.19
CA PRO A 57 5.72 -7.11 -0.59
C PRO A 57 4.70 -6.42 0.31
N LYS A 58 4.10 -5.35 -0.19
CA LYS A 58 3.14 -4.51 0.55
C LYS A 58 1.99 -4.12 -0.37
N ILE A 59 0.76 -4.23 0.10
CA ILE A 59 -0.42 -3.81 -0.67
C ILE A 59 -1.13 -2.71 0.11
N CYS A 60 -1.39 -1.57 -0.53
CA CYS A 60 -2.30 -0.56 0.01
C CYS A 60 -3.63 -0.64 -0.71
N VAL A 61 -4.72 -0.62 0.07
CA VAL A 61 -6.09 -0.56 -0.42
C VAL A 61 -6.82 0.52 0.37
N ASP A 62 -7.41 1.48 -0.34
CA ASP A 62 -8.18 2.58 0.23
C ASP A 62 -7.43 3.31 1.38
N GLY A 63 -6.15 3.56 1.11
CA GLY A 63 -5.24 4.26 2.00
C GLY A 63 -4.73 3.48 3.21
N LYS A 64 -5.03 2.18 3.31
CA LYS A 64 -4.51 1.31 4.37
C LYS A 64 -3.56 0.28 3.80
N TYR A 65 -2.34 0.19 4.33
CA TYR A 65 -1.45 -0.92 4.02
C TYR A 65 -1.90 -2.18 4.75
N VAL A 66 -1.99 -3.26 3.98
CA VAL A 66 -2.35 -4.60 4.43
C VAL A 66 -1.11 -5.47 4.19
N ILE A 67 -0.56 -6.02 5.27
CA ILE A 67 0.57 -6.95 5.22
C ILE A 67 0.05 -8.28 5.81
N ALA A 68 0.33 -9.39 5.13
CA ALA A 68 -0.07 -10.73 5.52
C ALA A 68 1.16 -11.56 5.88
#